data_AF-A0A090WCV6-F1
#
_entry.id   AF-A0A090WCV6-F1
#
_cell.length_a   1.000
_cell.length_b   1.000
_cell.length_c   1.000
_cell.angle_alpha   90.00
_cell.angle_beta   90.00
_cell.angle_gamma   90.00
#
_symmetry.space_group_name_H-M   'P 1'
#
loop_
_entity.id
_entity.type
_entity.pdbx_description
1 polymer ?
#
loop_
_entity_poly.entity_id
_entity_poly.type
_entity_poly.pdbx_seq_one_letter_code
_entity_poly.pdbx_strand_id
1 'polypeptide(L)' 'MEKLAQQQSGYKHHESAREEIGITVSYWDSLEAIDQWKQQVDHQMAQRLGKSDWYKWYHVRICKVEREYSFGQE' A
#
# COMPACT_ATOMS: atom_id res chain seq x y z
N MET A 1 -3.01 9.39 2.21
CA MET A 1 -2.27 8.34 1.50
C MET A 1 -3.10 7.67 0.44
N GLU A 2 -4.30 7.20 0.77
CA GLU A 2 -5.21 6.51 -0.15
C GLU A 2 -5.51 7.26 -1.47
N LYS A 3 -6.00 8.50 -1.37
CA LYS A 3 -6.28 9.36 -2.54
C LYS A 3 -5.04 9.66 -3.38
N LEU A 4 -3.85 9.68 -2.76
CA LEU A 4 -2.59 9.93 -3.46
C LEU A 4 -2.11 8.67 -4.22
N ALA A 5 -2.27 7.50 -3.60
CA ALA A 5 -1.99 6.22 -4.25
C ALA A 5 -2.89 6.01 -5.49
N GLN A 6 -4.18 6.35 -5.39
CA GLN A 6 -5.15 6.26 -6.49
C GLN A 6 -4.79 7.12 -7.72
N GLN A 7 -3.97 8.16 -7.55
CA GLN A 7 -3.54 9.04 -8.64
C GLN A 7 -2.27 8.54 -9.33
N GLN A 8 -1.60 7.53 -8.78
CA GLN A 8 -0.36 7.02 -9.34
C GLN A 8 -0.64 6.14 -10.56
N SER A 9 0.20 6.28 -11.58
CA SER A 9 0.18 5.36 -12.72
C SER A 9 0.45 3.94 -12.22
N GLY A 10 -0.32 2.97 -12.72
CA GLY A 10 -0.18 1.56 -12.37
C GLY A 10 -0.88 1.12 -11.08
N TYR A 11 -1.48 2.04 -10.31
CA TYR A 11 -2.37 1.69 -9.20
C TYR A 11 -3.61 0.93 -9.70
N LYS A 12 -4.03 -0.11 -8.98
CA LYS A 12 -5.26 -0.87 -9.27
C LYS A 12 -6.30 -0.68 -8.19
N HIS A 13 -5.97 -1.08 -6.96
CA HIS A 13 -6.85 -0.99 -5.81
C HIS A 13 -6.03 -1.12 -4.52
N HIS A 14 -6.66 -0.98 -3.36
CA HIS A 14 -6.07 -1.38 -2.09
C HIS A 14 -7.15 -1.81 -1.12
N GLU A 15 -6.81 -2.76 -0.27
CA GLU A 15 -7.63 -3.23 0.83
C GLU A 15 -7.01 -2.78 2.15
N SER A 16 -7.85 -2.54 3.15
CA SER A 16 -7.39 -2.19 4.49
C SER A 16 -8.27 -2.85 5.54
N ALA A 17 -7.63 -3.48 6.51
CA ALA A 17 -8.28 -4.07 7.67
C ALA A 17 -7.56 -3.59 8.93
N ARG A 18 -8.32 -3.27 9.97
CA ARG A 18 -7.76 -2.78 11.23
C ARG A 18 -8.45 -3.40 12.43
N GLU A 19 -7.68 -4.21 13.14
CA GLU A 19 -8.01 -4.69 14.49
C GLU A 19 -6.83 -4.40 15.42
N GLU A 20 -6.32 -5.41 16.15
CA GLU A 20 -5.11 -5.29 16.97
C GLU A 20 -3.87 -4.98 16.10
N ILE A 21 -3.83 -5.52 14.88
CA ILE A 21 -2.84 -5.18 13.84
C ILE A 21 -3.58 -4.51 12.68
N GLY A 22 -2.99 -3.43 12.15
CA GLY A 22 -3.44 -2.80 10.92
C GLY A 22 -2.71 -3.38 9.71
N ILE A 23 -3.46 -3.79 8.69
CA ILE A 23 -2.90 -4.27 7.42
C ILE A 23 -3.49 -3.40 6.30
N THR A 24 -2.63 -2.95 5.41
CA THR A 24 -3.01 -2.30 4.15
C THR A 24 -2.29 -3.00 3.02
N VAL A 25 -3.04 -3.51 2.05
CA VAL A 25 -2.52 -4.16 0.84
C VAL A 25 -2.87 -3.29 -0.34
N SER A 26 -1.89 -2.84 -1.12
CA SER A 26 -2.12 -2.07 -2.33
C SER A 26 -1.66 -2.87 -3.55
N TYR A 27 -2.48 -2.92 -4.58
CA TYR A 27 -2.25 -3.66 -5.83
C TYR A 27 -1.80 -2.73 -6.94
N TRP A 28 -0.79 -3.18 -7.69
CA TRP A 28 -0.12 -2.43 -8.73
C TRP A 28 0.15 -3.34 -9.93
N ASP A 29 0.15 -2.81 -11.15
CA ASP A 29 0.48 -3.62 -12.35
C ASP A 29 1.96 -3.95 -12.52
N SER A 30 2.85 -3.19 -11.86
CA SER A 30 4.27 -3.25 -12.16
C SER A 30 5.13 -2.88 -10.95
N LEU A 31 6.36 -3.41 -10.91
CA LEU A 31 7.32 -3.08 -9.86
C LEU A 31 7.80 -1.63 -10.00
N GLU A 32 7.83 -1.12 -11.22
CA GLU A 32 8.16 0.25 -11.57
C GLU A 32 7.13 1.23 -10.97
N ALA A 33 5.84 0.93 -11.08
CA ALA A 33 4.79 1.74 -10.45
C ALA A 33 4.89 1.74 -8.92
N ILE A 34 5.20 0.58 -8.31
CA ILE A 34 5.44 0.46 -6.86
C ILE A 34 6.64 1.33 -6.44
N ASP A 35 7.72 1.31 -7.20
CA ASP A 35 8.92 2.09 -6.88
C ASP A 35 8.65 3.60 -7.02
N GLN A 36 7.95 4.02 -8.08
CA GLN A 36 7.52 5.41 -8.24
C GLN A 36 6.64 5.87 -7.08
N TRP A 37 5.70 5.03 -6.64
CA TRP A 37 4.87 5.34 -5.47
C TRP A 37 5.69 5.48 -4.18
N LYS A 38 6.71 4.62 -3.98
CA LYS A 38 7.62 4.73 -2.84
C LYS A 38 8.45 6.02 -2.88
N GLN A 39 8.74 6.54 -4.07
CA GLN A 39 9.48 7.79 -4.26
C GLN A 39 8.60 9.04 -4.09
N GLN A 40 7.27 8.89 -4.01
CA GLN A 40 6.36 10.03 -3.84
C GLN A 40 6.64 10.79 -2.52
N VAL A 41 6.73 12.11 -2.61
CA VAL A 41 7.26 12.98 -1.54
C VAL A 41 6.40 12.92 -0.26
N ASP A 42 5.08 12.96 -0.38
CA ASP A 42 4.18 12.88 0.78
C ASP A 42 4.22 11.48 1.41
N HIS A 43 4.43 10.44 0.62
CA HIS A 43 4.59 9.07 1.09
C HIS A 43 5.90 8.91 1.88
N GLN A 44 6.99 9.52 1.43
CA GLN A 44 8.23 9.55 2.19
C GLN A 44 8.08 10.31 3.52
N MET A 45 7.37 11.44 3.51
CA MET A 45 7.10 12.20 4.73
C MET A 45 6.22 11.43 5.70
N ALA A 46 5.15 10.79 5.19
CA ALA A 46 4.28 9.93 5.99
C ALA A 46 5.02 8.71 6.56
N GLN A 47 5.98 8.12 5.83
CA GLN A 47 6.82 7.04 6.38
C GLN A 47 7.75 7.54 7.48
N ARG A 48 8.32 8.74 7.35
CA ARG A 48 9.16 9.33 8.40
C ARG A 48 8.37 9.59 9.67
N LEU A 49 7.22 10.27 9.55
CA LEU A 49 6.31 10.53 10.67
C LEU A 49 5.74 9.23 11.26
N GLY A 50 5.45 8.25 10.41
CA GLY A 50 5.03 6.92 10.83
C GLY A 50 6.06 6.25 11.74
N LYS A 51 7.35 6.36 11.43
CA LYS A 51 8.43 5.79 12.26
C LYS A 51 8.69 6.57 13.54
N SER A 52 8.60 7.89 13.52
CA SER A 52 8.87 8.71 14.70
C SER A 52 7.72 8.70 15.69
N ASP A 53 6.48 8.80 15.21
CA ASP A 53 5.37 9.28 16.04
C ASP A 53 4.19 8.30 16.14
N TRP A 54 4.02 7.39 15.18
CA TRP A 54 2.77 6.61 15.07
C TRP A 54 2.93 5.10 15.21
N TYR A 55 4.03 4.52 14.74
CA TYR A 55 4.23 3.07 14.72
C TYR A 55 5.42 2.66 15.58
N LYS A 56 5.17 1.78 16.55
CA LYS A 56 6.24 1.08 17.28
C LYS A 56 7.05 0.15 16.37
N TRP A 57 6.39 -0.41 15.34
CA TRP A 57 7.01 -1.27 14.33
C TRP A 57 6.09 -1.38 13.10
N TYR A 58 6.66 -1.69 11.93
CA TYR A 58 5.93 -2.15 10.74
C TYR A 58 6.86 -2.96 9.83
N HIS A 59 6.29 -3.70 8.88
CA HIS A 59 7.03 -4.35 7.79
C HIS A 59 6.31 -4.13 6.46
N VAL A 60 7.08 -4.06 5.37
CA VAL A 60 6.54 -3.94 4.00
C VAL A 60 7.05 -5.12 3.19
N ARG A 61 6.15 -5.76 2.44
CA ARG A 61 6.47 -6.86 1.52
C ARG A 61 5.94 -6.50 0.14
N ILE A 62 6.72 -6.80 -0.88
CA ILE A 62 6.28 -6.72 -2.28
C ILE A 62 6.10 -8.15 -2.76
N CYS A 63 4.88 -8.50 -3.16
CA CYS A 63 4.50 -9.84 -3.57
C CYS A 63 3.88 -9.80 -4.97
N LYS A 64 4.02 -10.89 -5.72
CA LYS A 64 3.32 -11.09 -6.99
C LYS A 64 2.07 -11.93 -6.74
N VAL A 65 0.91 -11.42 -7.15
CA VAL A 65 -0.32 -12.21 -7.17
C VAL A 65 -0.23 -13.18 -8.35
N GLU A 66 -0.14 -14.47 -8.04
CA GLU A 66 -0.09 -15.51 -9.09
C GLU A 66 -1.49 -15.98 -9.48
N ARG A 67 -2.46 -15.93 -8.56
CA ARG A 67 -3.87 -16.28 -8.76
C ARG A 67 -4.75 -15.54 -7.75
N GLU A 68 -5.97 -15.22 -8.18
CA GLU A 68 -7.01 -14.59 -7.36
C GLU A 68 -8.37 -15.19 -7.73
N TYR A 69 -9.21 -15.43 -6.74
CA TYR A 69 -10.58 -15.91 -6.91
C TYR A 69 -11.46 -15.28 -5.84
N SER A 70 -12.69 -14.93 -6.19
CA SER A 70 -13.70 -14.41 -5.27
C SER A 70 -14.97 -15.27 -5.33
N PHE A 71 -15.69 -15.32 -4.21
CA PHE A 71 -17.01 -15.95 -4.13
C PHE A 71 -18.01 -14.91 -3.59
N GLY A 72 -19.03 -14.60 -4.37
CA GLY A 72 -19.96 -13.50 -4.10
C GLY A 72 -19.66 -12.25 -4.93
N GLN A 73 -20.35 -11.14 -4.62
CA GLN A 73 -19.97 -9.81 -5.10
C GLN A 73 -19.15 -9.11 -4.02
N GLU A 74 -18.09 -8.40 -4.42
CA GLU A 74 -17.36 -7.43 -3.58
C GLU A 74 -18.26 -6.28 -3.13
#